data_AF-A0A9N8KUS5-F1
#
_entry.id   AF-A0A9N8KUS5-F1
#
_cell.length_a   1.000
_cell.length_b   1.000
_cell.length_c   1.000
_cell.angle_alpha   90.00
_cell.angle_beta   90.00
_cell.angle_gamma   90.00
#
_symmetry.space_group_name_H-M   'P 1'
#
loop_
_entity.id
_entity.type
_entity.pdbx_description
1 polymer ?
#
loop_
_entity_poly.entity_id
_entity_poly.type
_entity_poly.pdbx_seq_one_letter_code
_entity_poly.pdbx_strand_id
1 'polypeptide(L)'
;MDDTESTTTSADENTGNLCDNPTRDTLAEGLLGLLKPTVDQLDDRVRATRISQLELKQQIDSLNEELQNVREALNNHPDLDPYVKKLISCKHKVTVALNVLQASQLNHLLLASSLSRAPAESSLKREASTNMETPYQNHINKADFDHVYEPAEDSFLLIDALEKDLEYLKNKNPTFCLEVGSGSGVVITAFGMAFPQTFCVSSDVNFKACVMSKQTAAYNKVNLDACNMDLASSFTNNKFDVIIFNPPYVVTDSDECGGNDITASWAGGNKGREITDRLLDMIPKKLANDGVFYLLLIEENIPDEVVQIMSSHGYKSETVVKRKVRNEQQLVIKFFM
;
A
#
# COMPACT_ATOMS: atom_id res chain seq x y z
N MET A 1 53.06 -18.62 -47.16
CA MET A 1 53.78 -17.38 -46.80
C MET A 1 53.87 -17.40 -45.29
N ASP A 2 54.90 -17.94 -44.66
CA ASP A 2 56.23 -18.29 -45.15
C ASP A 2 56.73 -19.59 -44.53
N ASP A 3 57.55 -20.26 -45.33
CA ASP A 3 58.35 -21.44 -45.01
C ASP A 3 59.39 -21.13 -43.92
N THR A 4 59.76 -22.15 -43.16
CA THR A 4 61.20 -22.45 -42.98
C THR A 4 61.38 -23.87 -42.49
N GLU A 5 61.98 -24.65 -43.37
CA GLU A 5 62.54 -25.98 -43.16
C GLU A 5 63.47 -26.00 -41.95
N SER A 6 63.43 -27.08 -41.17
CA SER A 6 64.56 -27.47 -40.34
C SER A 6 64.86 -28.94 -40.58
N THR A 7 65.84 -29.12 -41.45
CA THR A 7 66.54 -30.36 -41.77
C THR A 7 67.33 -30.80 -40.54
N THR A 8 67.00 -31.96 -39.95
CA THR A 8 67.95 -32.68 -39.09
C THR A 8 68.36 -33.98 -39.76
N THR A 9 69.57 -33.91 -40.29
CA THR A 9 70.40 -35.00 -40.80
C THR A 9 70.43 -36.20 -39.85
N SER A 10 70.13 -37.36 -40.40
CA SER A 10 70.45 -38.67 -39.88
C SER A 10 71.97 -38.82 -39.71
N ALA A 11 72.43 -38.86 -38.46
CA ALA A 11 73.77 -39.33 -38.11
C ALA A 11 73.63 -40.69 -37.40
N ASP A 12 73.36 -41.73 -38.20
CA ASP A 12 73.68 -43.10 -37.83
C ASP A 12 75.19 -43.28 -38.05
N GLU A 13 76.00 -42.91 -37.07
CA GLU A 13 77.33 -43.51 -36.91
C GLU A 13 77.63 -43.70 -35.41
N ASN A 14 77.70 -44.97 -35.03
CA ASN A 14 78.48 -45.49 -33.90
C ASN A 14 77.83 -45.53 -32.50
N THR A 15 76.58 -46.01 -32.39
CA THR A 15 75.96 -46.50 -31.14
C THR A 15 76.43 -47.90 -30.72
N GLY A 16 77.71 -48.22 -30.99
CA GLY A 16 78.26 -49.57 -30.86
C GLY A 16 79.60 -49.65 -30.10
N ASN A 17 79.78 -48.89 -29.02
CA ASN A 17 80.75 -49.17 -27.92
C ASN A 17 80.78 -48.02 -26.88
N LEU A 18 79.65 -47.70 -26.26
CA LEU A 18 79.58 -46.68 -25.20
C LEU A 18 79.13 -47.22 -23.84
N CYS A 19 79.08 -48.54 -23.70
CA CYS A 19 79.07 -49.17 -22.39
C CYS A 19 80.52 -49.16 -21.89
N ASP A 20 80.76 -48.37 -20.84
CA ASP A 20 82.03 -48.23 -20.10
C ASP A 20 83.09 -47.32 -20.75
N ASN A 21 82.77 -46.03 -20.90
CA ASN A 21 83.80 -44.99 -21.05
C ASN A 21 84.04 -44.32 -19.68
N PRO A 22 85.09 -44.72 -18.94
CA PRO A 22 85.33 -44.24 -17.59
C PRO A 22 85.52 -42.72 -17.53
N THR A 23 86.01 -42.08 -18.60
CA THR A 23 86.17 -40.63 -18.66
C THR A 23 84.83 -39.91 -18.77
N ARG A 24 83.88 -40.47 -19.54
CA ARG A 24 82.51 -39.93 -19.65
C ARG A 24 81.77 -40.09 -18.33
N ASP A 25 81.91 -41.24 -17.69
CA ASP A 25 81.22 -41.54 -16.43
C ASP A 25 81.79 -40.67 -15.29
N THR A 26 83.11 -40.44 -15.27
CA THR A 26 83.76 -39.47 -14.35
C THR A 26 83.30 -38.03 -14.60
N LEU A 27 83.17 -37.62 -15.87
CA LEU A 27 82.68 -36.28 -16.21
C LEU A 27 81.20 -36.11 -15.83
N ALA A 28 80.38 -37.13 -16.07
CA ALA A 28 78.98 -37.16 -15.69
C ALA A 28 78.82 -37.13 -14.16
N GLU A 29 79.62 -37.90 -13.41
CA GLU A 29 79.66 -37.84 -11.95
C GLU A 29 80.11 -36.46 -11.44
N GLY A 30 81.10 -35.83 -12.08
CA GLY A 30 81.53 -34.47 -11.74
C GLY A 30 80.44 -33.43 -11.95
N LEU A 31 79.73 -33.48 -13.09
CA LEU A 31 78.59 -32.61 -13.40
C LEU A 31 77.40 -32.86 -12.47
N LEU A 32 77.08 -34.13 -12.19
CA LEU A 32 76.06 -34.50 -11.21
C LEU A 32 76.44 -34.01 -9.81
N GLY A 33 77.69 -34.16 -9.40
CA GLY A 33 78.18 -33.66 -8.11
C GLY A 33 78.06 -32.15 -7.98
N LEU A 34 78.24 -31.40 -9.08
CA LEU A 34 78.10 -29.95 -9.10
C LEU A 34 76.63 -29.48 -9.10
N LEU A 35 75.73 -30.22 -9.76
CA LEU A 35 74.31 -29.86 -9.89
C LEU A 35 73.41 -30.44 -8.79
N LYS A 36 73.82 -31.54 -8.14
CA LYS A 36 73.05 -32.25 -7.11
C LYS A 36 72.57 -31.35 -5.97
N PRO A 37 73.39 -30.43 -5.40
CA PRO A 37 72.91 -29.55 -4.33
C PRO A 37 71.76 -28.63 -4.77
N THR A 38 71.77 -28.18 -6.03
CA THR A 38 70.72 -27.32 -6.59
C THR A 38 69.44 -28.12 -6.88
N VAL A 39 69.57 -29.35 -7.38
CA VAL A 39 68.44 -30.26 -7.59
C VAL A 39 67.78 -30.64 -6.26
N ASP A 40 68.56 -31.01 -5.26
CA ASP A 40 68.05 -31.35 -3.92
C ASP A 40 67.32 -30.15 -3.28
N GLN A 41 67.88 -28.93 -3.40
CA GLN A 41 67.21 -27.71 -2.93
C GLN A 41 65.90 -27.41 -3.67
N LEU A 42 65.84 -27.67 -4.97
CA LEU A 42 64.63 -27.49 -5.76
C LEU A 42 63.56 -28.50 -5.33
N ASP A 43 63.93 -29.76 -5.15
CA ASP A 43 63.02 -30.82 -4.70
C ASP A 43 62.44 -30.52 -3.31
N ASP A 44 63.25 -30.03 -2.38
CA ASP A 44 62.79 -29.63 -1.06
C ASP A 44 61.82 -28.43 -1.13
N ARG A 45 62.09 -27.44 -2.00
CA ARG A 45 61.17 -26.31 -2.23
C ARG A 45 59.85 -26.73 -2.86
N VAL A 46 59.89 -27.64 -3.84
CA VAL A 46 58.69 -28.20 -4.48
C VAL A 46 57.87 -28.97 -3.44
N ARG A 47 58.52 -29.78 -2.59
CA ARG A 47 57.86 -30.52 -1.51
C ARG A 47 57.21 -29.58 -0.50
N ALA A 48 57.93 -28.56 -0.04
CA ALA A 48 57.41 -27.56 0.89
C ALA A 48 56.20 -26.83 0.31
N THR A 49 56.27 -26.41 -0.96
CA THR A 49 55.17 -25.74 -1.65
C THR A 49 53.94 -26.64 -1.76
N ARG A 50 54.13 -27.93 -2.07
CA ARG A 50 53.04 -28.90 -2.13
C ARG A 50 52.35 -29.11 -0.77
N ILE A 51 53.11 -29.11 0.32
CA ILE A 51 52.56 -29.18 1.68
C ILE A 51 51.72 -27.94 1.97
N SER A 52 52.26 -26.74 1.73
CA SER A 52 51.51 -25.49 1.94
C SER A 52 50.24 -25.40 1.08
N GLN A 53 50.25 -25.93 -0.14
CA GLN A 53 49.06 -26.01 -0.98
C GLN A 53 47.99 -26.94 -0.39
N LEU A 54 48.38 -28.05 0.23
CA LEU A 54 47.46 -28.97 0.89
C LEU A 54 46.85 -28.35 2.16
N GLU A 55 47.66 -27.66 2.96
CA GLU A 55 47.20 -26.94 4.16
C GLU A 55 46.22 -25.82 3.79
N LEU A 56 46.54 -25.03 2.77
CA LEU A 56 45.64 -23.97 2.29
C LEU A 56 44.31 -24.54 1.79
N LYS A 57 44.35 -25.66 1.07
CA LYS A 57 43.12 -26.33 0.62
C LYS A 57 42.25 -26.75 1.80
N GLN A 58 42.84 -27.35 2.82
CA GLN A 58 42.10 -27.75 4.03
C GLN A 58 41.46 -26.54 4.74
N GLN A 59 42.17 -25.41 4.80
CA GLN A 59 41.61 -24.17 5.39
C GLN A 59 40.44 -23.62 4.58
N ILE A 60 40.53 -23.63 3.24
CA ILE A 60 39.43 -23.20 2.36
C ILE A 60 38.20 -24.10 2.54
N ASP A 61 38.40 -25.42 2.60
CA ASP A 61 37.32 -26.38 2.80
C ASP A 61 36.64 -26.16 4.16
N SER A 62 37.40 -25.93 5.24
CA SER A 62 36.88 -25.61 6.57
C SER A 62 36.09 -24.29 6.59
N LEU A 63 36.59 -23.24 5.93
CA LEU A 63 35.91 -21.95 5.87
C LEU A 63 34.58 -22.05 5.10
N ASN A 64 34.54 -22.85 4.03
CA ASN A 64 33.31 -23.10 3.29
C ASN A 64 32.24 -23.78 4.16
N GLU A 65 32.64 -24.74 5.01
CA GLU A 65 31.73 -25.40 5.94
C GLU A 65 31.17 -24.42 6.98
N GLU A 66 32.03 -23.57 7.57
CA GLU A 66 31.59 -22.52 8.49
C GLU A 66 30.65 -21.50 7.84
N LEU A 67 30.95 -21.05 6.63
CA LEU A 67 30.08 -20.13 5.88
C LEU A 67 28.71 -20.75 5.59
N GLN A 68 28.67 -22.05 5.31
CA GLN A 68 27.41 -22.74 5.07
C GLN A 68 26.60 -22.90 6.35
N ASN A 69 27.24 -23.19 7.49
CA ASN A 69 26.59 -23.20 8.81
C ASN A 69 26.01 -21.82 9.16
N VAL A 70 26.74 -20.74 8.87
CA VAL A 70 26.24 -19.36 9.07
C VAL A 70 25.04 -19.06 8.16
N ARG A 71 25.09 -19.49 6.90
CA ARG A 71 24.00 -19.32 5.94
C ARG A 71 22.73 -20.07 6.36
N GLU A 72 22.88 -21.30 6.84
CA GLU A 72 21.76 -22.09 7.37
C GLU A 72 21.18 -21.47 8.64
N ALA A 73 22.03 -20.97 9.54
CA ALA A 73 21.58 -20.24 10.73
C ALA A 73 20.80 -18.96 10.38
N LEU A 74 21.23 -18.22 9.35
CA LEU A 74 20.54 -17.01 8.85
C LEU A 74 19.20 -17.32 8.17
N ASN A 75 19.12 -18.43 7.43
CA ASN A 75 17.87 -18.86 6.77
C ASN A 75 16.82 -19.45 7.74
N ASN A 76 17.20 -19.74 8.99
CA ASN A 76 16.30 -20.28 10.02
C ASN A 76 15.57 -19.21 10.85
N HIS A 77 15.66 -17.92 10.48
CA HIS A 77 14.79 -16.92 11.08
C HIS A 77 13.34 -17.12 10.60
N PRO A 78 12.35 -17.18 11.51
CA PRO A 78 10.95 -17.18 11.10
C PRO A 78 10.70 -15.93 10.26
N ASP A 79 10.03 -16.06 9.12
CA ASP A 79 9.60 -14.92 8.33
C ASP A 79 8.74 -14.01 9.24
N LEU A 80 9.30 -12.87 9.63
CA LEU A 80 8.68 -11.92 10.53
C LEU A 80 7.73 -11.00 9.79
N ASP A 81 7.76 -10.94 8.45
CA ASP A 81 6.92 -10.04 7.68
C ASP A 81 5.42 -10.31 7.90
N PRO A 82 4.93 -11.56 7.96
CA PRO A 82 3.55 -11.85 8.36
C PRO A 82 3.21 -11.36 9.78
N TYR A 83 4.15 -11.44 10.71
CA TYR A 83 3.96 -10.98 12.09
C TYR A 83 3.99 -9.45 12.20
N VAL A 84 4.86 -8.79 11.44
CA VAL A 84 4.93 -7.33 11.32
C VAL A 84 3.66 -6.80 10.66
N LYS A 85 3.17 -7.42 9.58
CA LYS A 85 1.88 -7.09 8.95
C LYS A 85 0.73 -7.26 9.93
N LYS A 86 0.67 -8.38 10.67
CA LYS A 86 -0.33 -8.58 11.73
C LYS A 86 -0.22 -7.52 12.83
N LEU A 87 0.99 -7.14 13.24
CA LEU A 87 1.21 -6.10 14.24
C LEU A 87 0.74 -4.73 13.74
N ILE A 88 1.01 -4.39 12.48
CA ILE A 88 0.55 -3.16 11.82
C ILE A 88 -0.97 -3.16 11.70
N SER A 89 -1.59 -4.27 11.26
CA SER A 89 -3.05 -4.42 11.20
C SER A 89 -3.68 -4.28 12.59
N CYS A 90 -3.12 -4.95 13.62
CA CYS A 90 -3.55 -4.79 15.01
C CYS A 90 -3.40 -3.34 15.50
N LYS A 91 -2.29 -2.68 15.19
CA LYS A 91 -2.09 -1.26 15.52
C LYS A 91 -3.16 -0.39 14.86
N HIS A 92 -3.46 -0.58 13.57
CA HIS A 92 -4.52 0.18 12.89
C HIS A 92 -5.90 -0.10 13.51
N LYS A 93 -6.25 -1.37 13.78
CA LYS A 93 -7.49 -1.75 14.47
C LYS A 93 -7.61 -1.05 15.84
N VAL A 94 -6.52 -0.98 16.61
CA VAL A 94 -6.46 -0.23 17.88
C VAL A 94 -6.58 1.28 17.67
N THR A 95 -5.94 1.84 16.65
CA THR A 95 -6.05 3.28 16.31
C THR A 95 -7.49 3.66 15.97
N VAL A 96 -8.19 2.85 15.16
CA VAL A 96 -9.60 3.05 14.82
C VAL A 96 -10.46 2.98 16.07
N ALA A 97 -10.29 1.96 16.92
CA ALA A 97 -11.02 1.85 18.18
C ALA A 97 -10.76 3.06 19.11
N LEU A 98 -9.52 3.56 19.17
CA LEU A 98 -9.17 4.76 19.92
C LEU A 98 -9.80 6.03 19.34
N ASN A 99 -9.93 6.13 18.01
CA ASN A 99 -10.59 7.26 17.35
C ASN A 99 -12.09 7.25 17.65
N VAL A 100 -12.74 6.09 17.56
CA VAL A 100 -14.15 5.88 17.93
C VAL A 100 -14.39 6.25 19.40
N LEU A 101 -13.53 5.79 20.32
CA LEU A 101 -13.62 6.17 21.74
C LEU A 101 -13.49 7.67 21.97
N GLN A 102 -12.59 8.35 21.26
CA GLN A 102 -12.43 9.80 21.36
C GLN A 102 -13.62 10.57 20.77
N ALA A 103 -14.14 10.14 19.62
CA ALA A 103 -15.36 10.70 19.04
C ALA A 103 -16.54 10.58 20.01
N SER A 104 -16.69 9.40 20.64
CA SER A 104 -17.70 9.17 21.67
C SER A 104 -17.51 10.08 22.90
N GLN A 105 -16.26 10.29 23.36
CA GLN A 105 -15.95 11.21 24.47
C GLN A 105 -16.28 12.67 24.12
N LEU A 106 -15.92 13.12 22.91
CA LEU A 106 -16.21 14.47 22.44
C LEU A 106 -17.72 14.70 22.33
N ASN A 107 -18.46 13.74 21.78
CA ASN A 107 -19.92 13.76 21.72
C ASN A 107 -20.54 13.84 23.11
N HIS A 108 -19.99 13.11 24.10
CA HIS A 108 -20.47 13.16 25.48
C HIS A 108 -20.22 14.53 26.14
N LEU A 109 -19.11 15.19 25.80
CA LEU A 109 -18.80 16.55 26.26
C LEU A 109 -19.74 17.59 25.63
N LEU A 110 -20.00 17.46 24.33
CA LEU A 110 -20.92 18.32 23.59
C LEU A 110 -22.37 18.16 24.09
N LEU A 111 -22.82 16.93 24.35
CA LEU A 111 -24.12 16.64 24.99
C LEU A 111 -24.22 17.26 26.39
N ALA A 112 -23.18 17.13 27.22
CA ALA A 112 -23.14 17.75 28.55
C ALA A 112 -23.24 19.29 28.47
N SER A 113 -22.62 19.91 27.45
CA SER A 113 -22.73 21.35 27.21
C SER A 113 -24.09 21.76 26.65
N SER A 114 -24.76 20.89 25.89
CA SER A 114 -26.07 21.13 25.28
C SER A 114 -27.20 21.02 26.32
N LEU A 115 -27.10 20.08 27.27
CA LEU A 115 -28.03 19.95 28.40
C LEU A 115 -27.99 21.16 29.36
N SER A 116 -26.93 21.97 29.30
CA SER A 116 -26.82 23.23 30.06
C SER A 116 -27.53 24.42 29.39
N ARG A 117 -27.95 24.28 28.12
CA ARG A 117 -28.71 25.29 27.37
C ARG A 117 -30.08 24.73 26.99
N ALA A 118 -31.10 25.08 27.75
CA ALA A 118 -32.49 24.78 27.39
C ALA A 118 -32.84 25.35 26.00
N PRO A 119 -33.69 24.68 25.19
CA PRO A 119 -33.96 25.11 23.83
C PRO A 119 -34.97 26.27 23.82
N ALA A 120 -34.52 27.45 23.38
CA ALA A 120 -35.43 28.47 22.90
C ALA A 120 -35.87 28.09 21.48
N GLU A 121 -37.15 27.75 21.32
CA GLU A 121 -37.79 27.66 20.01
C GLU A 121 -37.60 28.99 19.29
N SER A 122 -36.84 28.99 18.19
CA SER A 122 -36.89 30.06 17.21
C SER A 122 -37.06 29.45 15.83
N SER A 123 -38.26 29.64 15.30
CA SER A 123 -38.60 29.43 13.91
C SER A 123 -37.87 30.47 13.09
N LEU A 124 -36.65 30.15 12.65
CA LEU A 124 -35.88 30.97 11.72
C LEU A 124 -35.87 30.27 10.37
N LYS A 125 -36.37 30.99 9.35
CA LYS A 125 -36.17 30.65 7.94
C LYS A 125 -34.66 30.43 7.75
N ARG A 126 -34.26 29.23 7.32
CA ARG A 126 -32.89 28.91 6.93
C ARG A 126 -32.53 29.78 5.72
N GLU A 127 -31.96 30.95 5.97
CA GLU A 127 -31.10 31.60 4.99
C GLU A 127 -29.94 30.64 4.67
N ALA A 128 -29.49 30.65 3.42
CA ALA A 128 -28.45 29.74 2.95
C ALA A 128 -27.19 29.91 3.82
N SER A 129 -26.95 28.93 4.69
CA SER A 129 -25.77 28.90 5.55
C SER A 129 -24.54 28.93 4.64
N THR A 130 -23.57 29.78 4.97
CA THR A 130 -22.30 29.88 4.25
C THR A 130 -21.40 28.67 4.47
N ASN A 131 -21.79 27.76 5.36
CA ASN A 131 -21.01 26.64 5.85
C ASN A 131 -21.78 25.32 5.71
N MET A 132 -21.07 24.22 5.46
CA MET A 132 -21.67 22.88 5.42
C MET A 132 -21.83 22.38 6.86
N GLU A 133 -23.06 22.30 7.34
CA GLU A 133 -23.36 21.87 8.71
C GLU A 133 -23.22 20.35 8.85
N THR A 134 -22.59 19.90 9.93
CA THR A 134 -22.61 18.48 10.31
C THR A 134 -24.04 18.06 10.68
N PRO A 135 -24.59 16.99 10.09
CA PRO A 135 -25.94 16.52 10.39
C PRO A 135 -26.13 16.10 11.85
N TYR A 136 -27.35 16.30 12.35
CA TYR A 136 -27.76 15.77 13.65
C TYR A 136 -27.88 14.24 13.59
N GLN A 137 -27.39 13.57 14.63
CA GLN A 137 -27.33 12.10 14.74
C GLN A 137 -28.04 11.55 15.98
N ASN A 138 -28.83 12.37 16.68
CA ASN A 138 -29.48 12.00 17.94
C ASN A 138 -30.52 10.86 17.80
N HIS A 139 -30.90 10.52 16.57
CA HIS A 139 -31.78 9.39 16.26
C HIS A 139 -31.07 8.03 16.25
N ILE A 140 -29.73 8.01 16.23
CA ILE A 140 -28.93 6.78 16.17
C ILE A 140 -28.63 6.30 17.58
N ASN A 141 -28.94 5.02 17.88
CA ASN A 141 -28.56 4.43 19.15
C ASN A 141 -27.11 3.95 19.09
N LYS A 142 -26.40 4.02 20.22
CA LYS A 142 -25.00 3.59 20.28
C LYS A 142 -24.79 2.13 19.85
N ALA A 143 -25.77 1.25 20.10
CA ALA A 143 -25.74 -0.15 19.68
C ALA A 143 -25.85 -0.33 18.15
N ASP A 144 -26.34 0.66 17.40
CA ASP A 144 -26.41 0.57 15.94
C ASP A 144 -25.00 0.62 15.31
N PHE A 145 -24.02 1.22 16.01
CA PHE A 145 -22.61 1.27 15.59
C PHE A 145 -21.85 -0.04 15.82
N ASP A 146 -22.45 -1.04 16.47
CA ASP A 146 -21.91 -2.40 16.49
C ASP A 146 -21.95 -3.04 15.09
N HIS A 147 -22.69 -2.43 14.16
CA HIS A 147 -22.93 -2.96 12.82
C HIS A 147 -22.79 -1.95 11.69
N VAL A 148 -22.61 -0.67 11.98
CA VAL A 148 -22.45 0.40 10.99
C VAL A 148 -21.30 1.29 11.43
N TYR A 149 -20.50 1.78 10.48
CA TYR A 149 -19.39 2.67 10.77
C TYR A 149 -19.86 3.95 11.48
N GLU A 150 -19.33 4.20 12.68
CA GLU A 150 -19.52 5.45 13.40
C GLU A 150 -18.69 6.55 12.74
N PRO A 151 -19.28 7.72 12.42
CA PRO A 151 -18.51 8.85 11.89
C PRO A 151 -17.29 9.16 12.74
N ALA A 152 -16.13 9.20 12.08
CA ALA A 152 -14.87 9.57 12.70
C ALA A 152 -14.21 10.73 11.93
N GLU A 153 -12.94 11.02 12.26
CA GLU A 153 -12.22 12.16 11.69
C GLU A 153 -12.15 12.17 10.16
N ASP A 154 -12.11 11.00 9.54
CA ASP A 154 -12.14 10.82 8.08
C ASP A 154 -13.47 11.32 7.47
N SER A 155 -14.59 11.01 8.11
CA SER A 155 -15.93 11.46 7.69
C SER A 155 -16.04 12.98 7.78
N PHE A 156 -15.53 13.57 8.87
CA PHE A 156 -15.52 15.03 9.04
C PHE A 156 -14.53 15.73 8.12
N LEU A 157 -13.38 15.13 7.83
CA LEU A 157 -12.42 15.64 6.86
C LEU A 157 -13.03 15.71 5.45
N LEU A 158 -13.84 14.72 5.08
CA LEU A 158 -14.54 14.70 3.80
C LEU A 158 -15.60 15.80 3.73
N ILE A 159 -16.34 16.04 4.81
CA ILE A 159 -17.27 17.18 4.92
C ILE A 159 -16.52 18.52 4.81
N ASP A 160 -15.40 18.68 5.54
CA ASP A 160 -14.56 19.89 5.47
C ASP A 160 -14.03 20.13 4.05
N ALA A 161 -13.71 19.07 3.30
CA ALA A 161 -13.27 19.17 1.92
C ALA A 161 -14.41 19.62 0.98
N LEU A 162 -15.61 19.06 1.13
CA LEU A 162 -16.78 19.49 0.38
C LEU A 162 -17.19 20.93 0.73
N GLU A 163 -17.05 21.34 1.99
CA GLU A 163 -17.25 22.72 2.44
C GLU A 163 -16.22 23.67 1.82
N LYS A 164 -14.95 23.28 1.80
CA LYS A 164 -13.88 24.08 1.18
C LYS A 164 -14.12 24.31 -0.31
N ASP A 165 -14.73 23.33 -0.99
CA ASP A 165 -15.05 23.39 -2.42
C ASP A 165 -16.50 23.85 -2.70
N LEU A 166 -17.19 24.39 -1.68
CA LEU A 166 -18.62 24.72 -1.74
C LEU A 166 -18.94 25.75 -2.82
N GLU A 167 -18.07 26.74 -3.06
CA GLU A 167 -18.28 27.74 -4.11
C GLU A 167 -18.25 27.11 -5.51
N TYR A 168 -17.29 26.21 -5.76
CA TYR A 168 -17.21 25.44 -6.99
C TYR A 168 -18.47 24.59 -7.19
N LEU A 169 -18.90 23.87 -6.15
CA LEU A 169 -20.11 23.04 -6.18
C LEU A 169 -21.40 23.86 -6.36
N LYS A 170 -21.51 25.05 -5.74
CA LYS A 170 -22.64 25.98 -5.94
C LYS A 170 -22.73 26.47 -7.37
N ASN A 171 -21.59 26.81 -8.00
CA ASN A 171 -21.54 27.20 -9.40
C ASN A 171 -21.91 26.04 -10.34
N LYS A 172 -21.55 24.80 -9.96
CA LYS A 172 -21.94 23.60 -10.70
C LYS A 172 -23.44 23.29 -10.60
N ASN A 173 -24.08 23.66 -9.49
CA ASN A 173 -25.51 23.42 -9.22
C ASN A 173 -25.94 21.96 -9.52
N PRO A 174 -25.35 20.97 -8.80
CA PRO A 174 -25.57 19.56 -9.09
C PRO A 174 -27.03 19.17 -8.94
N THR A 175 -27.49 18.25 -9.79
CA THR A 175 -28.85 17.68 -9.75
C THR A 175 -28.84 16.27 -9.16
N PHE A 176 -27.79 15.49 -9.40
CA PHE A 176 -27.64 14.13 -8.89
C PHE A 176 -26.30 13.95 -8.17
N CYS A 177 -26.35 13.54 -6.90
CA CYS A 177 -25.18 13.21 -6.10
C CYS A 177 -25.25 11.74 -5.64
N LEU A 178 -24.13 11.02 -5.76
CA LEU A 178 -23.97 9.67 -5.23
C LEU A 178 -22.90 9.65 -4.15
N GLU A 179 -23.21 9.09 -2.99
CA GLU A 179 -22.20 8.57 -2.06
C GLU A 179 -22.08 7.05 -2.19
N VAL A 180 -20.86 6.57 -2.35
CA VAL A 180 -20.53 5.14 -2.28
C VAL A 180 -20.04 4.81 -0.88
N GLY A 181 -20.55 3.73 -0.27
CA GLY A 181 -20.21 3.32 1.09
C GLY A 181 -20.69 4.30 2.15
N SER A 182 -21.98 4.60 2.21
CA SER A 182 -22.48 5.70 3.05
C SER A 182 -22.40 5.49 4.55
N GLY A 183 -22.29 4.25 5.04
CA GLY A 183 -22.24 3.97 6.47
C GLY A 183 -23.44 4.58 7.21
N SER A 184 -23.18 5.53 8.10
CA SER A 184 -24.21 6.27 8.84
C SER A 184 -24.99 7.31 8.01
N GLY A 185 -24.52 7.63 6.80
CA GLY A 185 -25.10 8.60 5.88
C GLY A 185 -24.80 10.06 6.20
N VAL A 186 -23.84 10.32 7.09
CA VAL A 186 -23.55 11.67 7.58
C VAL A 186 -22.94 12.57 6.51
N VAL A 187 -22.08 12.06 5.62
CA VAL A 187 -21.47 12.87 4.55
C VAL A 187 -22.49 13.24 3.47
N ILE A 188 -23.23 12.27 2.92
CA ILE A 188 -24.27 12.57 1.93
C ILE A 188 -25.41 13.42 2.50
N THR A 189 -25.73 13.27 3.79
CA THR A 189 -26.73 14.14 4.44
C THR A 189 -26.19 15.56 4.58
N ALA A 190 -24.92 15.76 4.96
CA ALA A 190 -24.30 17.08 5.00
C ALA A 190 -24.34 17.76 3.62
N PHE A 191 -24.00 17.00 2.57
CA PHE A 191 -24.09 17.47 1.19
C PHE A 191 -25.53 17.86 0.83
N GLY A 192 -26.52 16.99 1.08
CA GLY A 192 -27.93 17.27 0.77
C GLY A 192 -28.53 18.44 1.56
N MET A 193 -28.01 18.73 2.76
CA MET A 193 -28.37 19.94 3.52
C MET A 193 -27.86 21.21 2.83
N ALA A 194 -26.66 21.18 2.25
CA ALA A 194 -26.07 22.28 1.50
C ALA A 194 -26.69 22.47 0.10
N PHE A 195 -27.24 21.39 -0.48
CA PHE A 195 -27.87 21.40 -1.80
C PHE A 195 -29.30 20.82 -1.79
N PRO A 196 -30.31 21.57 -1.28
CA PRO A 196 -31.68 21.05 -1.11
C PRO A 196 -32.40 20.64 -2.40
N GLN A 197 -31.91 21.09 -3.56
CA GLN A 197 -32.46 20.73 -4.88
C GLN A 197 -31.78 19.52 -5.52
N THR A 198 -30.68 19.03 -4.93
CA THR A 198 -29.98 17.85 -5.42
C THR A 198 -30.72 16.59 -4.97
N PHE A 199 -30.97 15.69 -5.90
CA PHE A 199 -31.38 14.32 -5.57
C PHE A 199 -30.16 13.52 -5.11
N CYS A 200 -30.10 13.22 -3.82
CA CYS A 200 -29.01 12.46 -3.23
C CYS A 200 -29.35 10.97 -3.24
N VAL A 201 -28.40 10.16 -3.67
CA VAL A 201 -28.47 8.70 -3.59
C VAL A 201 -27.26 8.19 -2.85
N SER A 202 -27.42 7.17 -2.02
CA SER A 202 -26.30 6.43 -1.47
C SER A 202 -26.33 4.96 -1.86
N SER A 203 -25.16 4.33 -1.84
CA SER A 203 -24.98 2.89 -1.97
C SER A 203 -24.16 2.37 -0.80
N ASP A 204 -24.53 1.19 -0.29
CA ASP A 204 -23.72 0.49 0.70
C ASP A 204 -23.95 -1.02 0.60
N VAL A 205 -22.90 -1.82 0.75
CA VAL A 205 -23.00 -3.29 0.78
C VAL A 205 -23.71 -3.78 2.04
N ASN A 206 -23.67 -2.99 3.12
CA ASN A 206 -24.34 -3.26 4.37
C ASN A 206 -25.77 -2.71 4.36
N PHE A 207 -26.76 -3.59 4.43
CA PHE A 207 -28.17 -3.19 4.47
C PHE A 207 -28.50 -2.29 5.68
N LYS A 208 -27.86 -2.52 6.84
CA LYS A 208 -28.07 -1.68 8.03
C LYS A 208 -27.56 -0.25 7.81
N ALA A 209 -26.45 -0.08 7.09
CA ALA A 209 -25.93 1.22 6.69
C ALA A 209 -26.90 1.96 5.76
N CYS A 210 -27.51 1.25 4.79
CA CYS A 210 -28.55 1.83 3.93
C CYS A 210 -29.74 2.35 4.74
N VAL A 211 -30.24 1.56 5.70
CA VAL A 211 -31.34 1.96 6.58
C VAL A 211 -30.96 3.17 7.43
N MET A 212 -29.78 3.14 8.06
CA MET A 212 -29.28 4.24 8.89
C MET A 212 -29.12 5.52 8.08
N SER A 213 -28.58 5.43 6.85
CA SER A 213 -28.41 6.58 5.97
C SER A 213 -29.75 7.25 5.63
N LYS A 214 -30.80 6.47 5.34
CA LYS A 214 -32.16 7.02 5.12
C LYS A 214 -32.73 7.67 6.39
N GLN A 215 -32.49 7.08 7.56
CA GLN A 215 -32.93 7.66 8.84
C GLN A 215 -32.22 8.98 9.13
N THR A 216 -30.90 9.05 8.92
CA THR A 216 -30.09 10.27 9.07
C THR A 216 -30.57 11.37 8.14
N ALA A 217 -30.81 11.05 6.86
CA ALA A 217 -31.34 12.03 5.92
C ALA A 217 -32.75 12.50 6.31
N ALA A 218 -33.66 11.59 6.68
CA ALA A 218 -35.02 11.93 7.08
C ALA A 218 -35.05 12.83 8.32
N TYR A 219 -34.22 12.54 9.32
CA TYR A 219 -34.11 13.35 10.53
C TYR A 219 -33.61 14.78 10.23
N ASN A 220 -32.72 14.92 9.25
CA ASN A 220 -32.17 16.20 8.81
C ASN A 220 -32.93 16.86 7.65
N LYS A 221 -34.08 16.30 7.25
CA LYS A 221 -34.97 16.80 6.18
C LYS A 221 -34.29 16.88 4.81
N VAL A 222 -33.42 15.91 4.52
CA VAL A 222 -32.74 15.76 3.22
C VAL A 222 -33.48 14.72 2.37
N ASN A 223 -33.64 15.02 1.08
CA ASN A 223 -34.18 14.06 0.12
C ASN A 223 -33.07 13.08 -0.31
N LEU A 224 -33.13 11.86 0.24
CA LEU A 224 -32.14 10.82 -0.01
C LEU A 224 -32.78 9.45 -0.19
N ASP A 225 -32.35 8.74 -1.23
CA ASP A 225 -32.56 7.29 -1.35
C ASP A 225 -31.26 6.53 -1.11
N ALA A 226 -31.38 5.30 -0.60
CA ALA A 226 -30.24 4.41 -0.34
C ALA A 226 -30.48 3.06 -1.03
N CYS A 227 -29.44 2.52 -1.64
CA CYS A 227 -29.46 1.25 -2.36
C CYS A 227 -28.47 0.26 -1.74
N ASN A 228 -28.95 -0.90 -1.33
CA ASN A 228 -28.06 -1.97 -0.90
C ASN A 228 -27.42 -2.63 -2.13
N MET A 229 -26.18 -2.28 -2.43
CA MET A 229 -25.47 -2.75 -3.61
C MET A 229 -23.96 -2.67 -3.44
N ASP A 230 -23.26 -3.41 -4.29
CA ASP A 230 -21.81 -3.34 -4.41
C ASP A 230 -21.41 -2.15 -5.27
N LEU A 231 -20.69 -1.20 -4.66
CA LEU A 231 -20.23 0.05 -5.27
C LEU A 231 -21.37 0.76 -6.02
N ALA A 232 -21.14 1.12 -7.29
CA ALA A 232 -22.13 1.75 -8.17
C ALA A 232 -22.66 0.78 -9.25
N SER A 233 -22.66 -0.53 -8.97
CA SER A 233 -22.81 -1.59 -9.99
C SER A 233 -24.09 -1.50 -10.81
N SER A 234 -25.21 -1.19 -10.16
CA SER A 234 -26.54 -1.23 -10.80
C SER A 234 -27.04 0.12 -11.30
N PHE A 235 -26.30 1.21 -11.06
CA PHE A 235 -26.70 2.53 -11.53
C PHE A 235 -26.49 2.69 -13.03
N THR A 236 -27.37 3.44 -13.68
CA THR A 236 -27.20 3.83 -15.09
C THR A 236 -25.98 4.73 -15.27
N ASN A 237 -25.37 4.66 -16.46
CA ASN A 237 -24.18 5.43 -16.80
C ASN A 237 -24.49 6.93 -17.00
N ASN A 238 -23.46 7.77 -16.84
CA ASN A 238 -23.46 9.22 -17.11
C ASN A 238 -24.58 9.98 -16.40
N LYS A 239 -24.76 9.73 -15.10
CA LYS A 239 -25.86 10.33 -14.32
C LYS A 239 -25.42 11.26 -13.21
N PHE A 240 -24.29 10.98 -12.57
CA PHE A 240 -23.94 11.66 -11.33
C PHE A 240 -23.08 12.89 -11.61
N ASP A 241 -23.58 14.05 -11.17
CA ASP A 241 -22.86 15.31 -11.24
C ASP A 241 -21.76 15.35 -10.17
N VAL A 242 -22.00 14.67 -9.05
CA VAL A 242 -21.04 14.50 -7.94
C VAL A 242 -21.05 13.05 -7.50
N ILE A 243 -19.86 12.45 -7.38
CA ILE A 243 -19.65 11.19 -6.68
C ILE A 243 -18.74 11.46 -5.48
N ILE A 244 -19.07 10.86 -4.33
CA ILE A 244 -18.32 10.98 -3.08
C ILE A 244 -17.99 9.56 -2.61
N PHE A 245 -16.74 9.34 -2.20
CA PHE A 245 -16.34 8.05 -1.63
C PHE A 245 -15.36 8.22 -0.47
N ASN A 246 -15.77 7.71 0.70
CA ASN A 246 -14.88 7.36 1.80
C ASN A 246 -14.68 5.83 1.81
N PRO A 247 -13.64 5.29 1.14
CA PRO A 247 -13.46 3.85 0.99
C PRO A 247 -13.04 3.17 2.29
N PRO A 248 -13.15 1.84 2.40
CA PRO A 248 -12.33 1.08 3.33
C PRO A 248 -10.86 1.18 2.88
N TYR A 249 -10.09 2.07 3.50
CA TYR A 249 -8.73 2.44 3.06
C TYR A 249 -7.59 1.79 3.85
N VAL A 250 -7.88 1.01 4.90
CA VAL A 250 -6.84 0.42 5.76
C VAL A 250 -6.17 -0.75 5.03
N VAL A 251 -4.84 -0.76 5.04
CA VAL A 251 -4.05 -1.87 4.47
C VAL A 251 -4.28 -3.12 5.31
N THR A 252 -4.85 -4.14 4.68
CA THR A 252 -5.14 -5.45 5.29
C THR A 252 -4.72 -6.56 4.34
N ASP A 253 -4.77 -7.81 4.81
CA ASP A 253 -4.67 -8.95 3.89
C ASP A 253 -5.95 -9.00 3.01
N SER A 254 -5.82 -9.46 1.76
CA SER A 254 -6.95 -9.49 0.81
C SER A 254 -8.12 -10.35 1.29
N ASP A 255 -7.86 -11.38 2.10
CA ASP A 255 -8.91 -12.24 2.67
C ASP A 255 -9.79 -11.51 3.70
N GLU A 256 -9.34 -10.35 4.23
CA GLU A 256 -10.13 -9.50 5.12
C GLU A 256 -11.06 -8.53 4.34
N CYS A 257 -10.95 -8.44 3.01
CA CYS A 257 -11.76 -7.56 2.17
C CYS A 257 -13.12 -8.16 1.79
N GLY A 258 -14.15 -7.31 1.77
CA GLY A 258 -15.47 -7.69 1.22
C GLY A 258 -16.30 -8.63 2.11
N GLY A 259 -15.96 -8.76 3.39
CA GLY A 259 -16.81 -9.43 4.38
C GLY A 259 -18.14 -8.71 4.61
N ASN A 260 -19.07 -9.39 5.30
CA ASN A 260 -20.37 -8.81 5.71
C ASN A 260 -20.35 -8.25 7.15
N ASP A 261 -19.21 -8.30 7.82
CA ASP A 261 -19.03 -7.81 9.19
C ASP A 261 -18.53 -6.36 9.19
N ILE A 262 -18.55 -5.70 10.35
CA ILE A 262 -18.10 -4.32 10.54
C ILE A 262 -16.66 -4.10 10.04
N THR A 263 -15.85 -5.17 9.98
CA THR A 263 -14.49 -5.14 9.44
C THR A 263 -14.40 -4.66 8.00
N ALA A 264 -15.45 -4.90 7.20
CA ALA A 264 -15.52 -4.46 5.81
C ALA A 264 -15.61 -2.94 5.67
N SER A 265 -15.96 -2.21 6.74
CA SER A 265 -15.98 -0.74 6.73
C SER A 265 -14.58 -0.12 6.67
N TRP A 266 -13.51 -0.86 6.99
CA TRP A 266 -12.15 -0.33 6.93
C TRP A 266 -11.17 -1.19 6.13
N ALA A 267 -11.41 -2.51 5.96
CA ALA A 267 -10.48 -3.43 5.30
C ALA A 267 -10.38 -3.18 3.78
N GLY A 268 -9.30 -2.51 3.35
CA GLY A 268 -9.05 -2.13 1.96
C GLY A 268 -8.10 -3.04 1.19
N GLY A 269 -7.48 -4.03 1.85
CA GLY A 269 -6.68 -5.06 1.20
C GLY A 269 -5.30 -4.57 0.83
N ASN A 270 -4.75 -5.09 -0.27
CA ASN A 270 -3.44 -4.67 -0.74
C ASN A 270 -3.42 -3.17 -1.05
N LYS A 271 -2.43 -2.46 -0.50
CA LYS A 271 -2.33 -0.98 -0.50
C LYS A 271 -3.57 -0.27 0.08
N GLY A 272 -4.51 -0.97 0.72
CA GLY A 272 -5.78 -0.40 1.16
C GLY A 272 -6.65 0.09 0.00
N ARG A 273 -6.55 -0.54 -1.18
CA ARG A 273 -7.10 -0.01 -2.43
C ARG A 273 -7.92 -0.98 -3.25
N GLU A 274 -8.10 -2.23 -2.85
CA GLU A 274 -8.80 -3.21 -3.70
C GLU A 274 -10.24 -2.77 -4.03
N ILE A 275 -10.94 -2.18 -3.06
CA ILE A 275 -12.28 -1.63 -3.27
C ILE A 275 -12.22 -0.29 -4.03
N THR A 276 -11.25 0.55 -3.71
CA THR A 276 -11.02 1.84 -4.39
C THR A 276 -10.77 1.65 -5.88
N ASP A 277 -9.81 0.79 -6.25
CA ASP A 277 -9.42 0.53 -7.64
C ASP A 277 -10.59 0.00 -8.46
N ARG A 278 -11.43 -0.88 -7.88
CA ARG A 278 -12.68 -1.34 -8.51
C ARG A 278 -13.64 -0.19 -8.80
N LEU A 279 -13.78 0.78 -7.89
CA LEU A 279 -14.62 1.95 -8.16
C LEU A 279 -13.99 2.88 -9.20
N LEU A 280 -12.67 3.09 -9.18
CA LEU A 280 -11.97 3.93 -10.16
C LEU A 280 -12.27 3.50 -11.60
N ASP A 281 -12.32 2.20 -11.88
CA ASP A 281 -12.69 1.65 -13.20
C ASP A 281 -14.14 1.95 -13.61
N MET A 282 -15.01 2.25 -12.64
CA MET A 282 -16.41 2.58 -12.86
C MET A 282 -16.64 4.08 -13.03
N ILE A 283 -15.84 4.93 -12.38
CA ILE A 283 -16.02 6.40 -12.36
C ILE A 283 -16.22 7.00 -13.77
N PRO A 284 -15.40 6.67 -14.79
CA PRO A 284 -15.58 7.22 -16.15
C PRO A 284 -16.93 6.92 -16.79
N LYS A 285 -17.61 5.85 -16.35
CA LYS A 285 -18.94 5.46 -16.86
C LYS A 285 -20.07 6.02 -16.01
N LYS A 286 -19.82 6.40 -14.76
CA LYS A 286 -20.88 6.82 -13.81
C LYS A 286 -21.04 8.33 -13.74
N LEU A 287 -19.94 9.08 -13.84
CA LEU A 287 -19.98 10.53 -13.84
C LEU A 287 -20.66 11.09 -15.09
N ALA A 288 -21.42 12.16 -14.92
CA ALA A 288 -21.84 13.03 -16.02
C ALA A 288 -20.62 13.66 -16.71
N ASN A 289 -20.82 14.24 -17.91
CA ASN A 289 -19.73 14.78 -18.73
C ASN A 289 -18.88 15.86 -18.02
N ASP A 290 -19.48 16.63 -17.11
CA ASP A 290 -18.82 17.65 -16.31
C ASP A 290 -18.74 17.23 -14.82
N GLY A 291 -19.02 15.96 -14.53
CA GLY A 291 -19.13 15.43 -13.18
C GLY A 291 -17.81 15.47 -12.42
N VAL A 292 -17.91 15.58 -11.09
CA VAL A 292 -16.77 15.64 -10.18
C VAL A 292 -16.79 14.46 -9.21
N PHE A 293 -15.62 13.92 -8.88
CA PHE A 293 -15.47 12.82 -7.93
C PHE A 293 -14.55 13.23 -6.77
N TYR A 294 -15.03 13.08 -5.54
CA TYR A 294 -14.25 13.29 -4.32
C TYR A 294 -13.93 11.95 -3.68
N LEU A 295 -12.64 11.72 -3.43
CA LEU A 295 -12.12 10.48 -2.86
C LEU A 295 -11.25 10.79 -1.65
N LEU A 296 -11.55 10.16 -0.52
CA LEU A 296 -10.67 10.14 0.64
C LEU A 296 -9.59 9.06 0.47
N LEU A 297 -8.35 9.41 0.80
CA LEU A 297 -7.20 8.50 0.82
C LEU A 297 -6.33 8.77 2.05
N ILE A 298 -5.53 7.78 2.41
CA ILE A 298 -4.35 7.94 3.27
C ILE A 298 -3.06 7.81 2.44
N GLU A 299 -1.93 8.26 2.98
CA GLU A 299 -0.64 8.19 2.29
C GLU A 299 -0.25 6.74 1.91
N GLU A 300 -0.63 5.77 2.74
CA GLU A 300 -0.42 4.33 2.51
C GLU A 300 -1.18 3.80 1.28
N ASN A 301 -2.21 4.52 0.80
CA ASN A 301 -2.89 4.19 -0.44
C ASN A 301 -2.11 4.60 -1.70
N ILE A 302 -0.95 5.27 -1.53
CA ILE A 302 -0.12 5.75 -2.63
C ILE A 302 -0.95 6.66 -3.58
N PRO A 303 -1.37 7.85 -3.11
CA PRO A 303 -2.29 8.71 -3.87
C PRO A 303 -1.82 9.07 -5.27
N ASP A 304 -0.50 9.16 -5.49
CA ASP A 304 0.08 9.43 -6.81
C ASP A 304 -0.30 8.34 -7.84
N GLU A 305 -0.34 7.06 -7.43
CA GLU A 305 -0.81 5.98 -8.31
C GLU A 305 -2.30 6.14 -8.63
N VAL A 306 -3.13 6.51 -7.65
CA VAL A 306 -4.57 6.75 -7.84
C VAL A 306 -4.81 7.91 -8.80
N VAL A 307 -4.03 8.99 -8.66
CA VAL A 307 -4.05 10.12 -9.59
C VAL A 307 -3.66 9.68 -10.99
N GLN A 308 -2.64 8.83 -11.12
CA GLN A 308 -2.19 8.33 -12.42
C GLN A 308 -3.24 7.44 -13.10
N ILE A 309 -3.96 6.60 -12.34
CA ILE A 309 -5.09 5.80 -12.83
C ILE A 309 -6.19 6.71 -13.39
N MET A 310 -6.62 7.72 -12.63
CA MET A 310 -7.67 8.65 -13.07
C MET A 310 -7.21 9.53 -14.24
N SER A 311 -5.94 9.95 -14.25
CA SER A 311 -5.35 10.72 -15.35
C SER A 311 -5.32 9.92 -16.66
N SER A 312 -5.09 8.60 -16.60
CA SER A 312 -5.17 7.73 -17.79
C SER A 312 -6.58 7.67 -18.40
N HIS A 313 -7.61 7.98 -17.60
CA HIS A 313 -9.01 8.12 -18.02
C HIS A 313 -9.38 9.57 -18.42
N GLY A 314 -8.41 10.49 -18.47
CA GLY A 314 -8.61 11.88 -18.89
C GLY A 314 -9.00 12.86 -17.78
N TYR A 315 -8.96 12.45 -16.51
CA TYR A 315 -9.30 13.33 -15.39
C TYR A 315 -8.08 14.13 -14.90
N LYS A 316 -8.30 15.40 -14.59
CA LYS A 316 -7.44 16.22 -13.75
C LYS A 316 -7.72 15.92 -12.28
N SER A 317 -6.75 16.21 -11.41
CA SER A 317 -6.87 16.02 -9.97
C SER A 317 -6.42 17.24 -9.18
N GLU A 318 -7.08 17.52 -8.06
CA GLU A 318 -6.70 18.55 -7.10
C GLU A 318 -6.84 18.00 -5.67
N THR A 319 -5.81 18.13 -4.84
CA THR A 319 -5.92 17.84 -3.41
C THR A 319 -6.64 18.98 -2.71
N VAL A 320 -7.90 18.75 -2.31
CA VAL A 320 -8.75 19.79 -1.71
C VAL A 320 -8.32 20.04 -0.27
N VAL A 321 -8.15 18.98 0.51
CA VAL A 321 -7.70 19.04 1.90
C VAL A 321 -6.67 17.96 2.15
N LYS A 322 -5.68 18.28 2.98
CA LYS A 322 -4.69 17.34 3.52
C LYS A 322 -4.53 17.62 5.00
N ARG A 323 -4.76 16.62 5.85
CA ARG A 323 -4.70 16.75 7.32
C ARG A 323 -3.90 15.58 7.89
N LYS A 324 -2.97 15.90 8.79
CA LYS A 324 -2.27 14.90 9.58
C LYS A 324 -3.05 14.63 10.85
N VAL A 325 -3.51 13.40 11.02
CA VAL A 325 -4.24 12.94 12.20
C VAL A 325 -3.39 11.89 12.88
N ARG A 326 -2.81 12.24 14.04
CA ARG A 326 -1.83 11.43 14.76
C ARG A 326 -0.64 11.03 13.86
N ASN A 327 -0.64 9.78 13.39
CA ASN A 327 0.40 9.16 12.56
C ASN A 327 -0.06 8.85 11.13
N GLU A 328 -1.32 9.12 10.80
CA GLU A 328 -1.88 8.92 9.47
C GLU A 328 -2.06 10.28 8.80
N GLN A 329 -1.80 10.32 7.51
CA GLN A 329 -1.96 11.52 6.70
C GLN A 329 -3.13 11.29 5.76
N GLN A 330 -4.26 11.89 6.09
CA GLN A 330 -5.50 11.79 5.32
C GLN A 330 -5.57 12.95 4.33
N LEU A 331 -6.09 12.67 3.15
CA LEU A 331 -6.28 13.66 2.10
C LEU A 331 -7.56 13.37 1.32
N VAL A 332 -8.18 14.43 0.83
CA VAL A 332 -9.32 14.35 -0.07
C VAL A 332 -8.89 14.89 -1.42
N ILE A 333 -8.96 14.05 -2.45
CA ILE A 333 -8.64 14.41 -3.82
C ILE A 333 -9.95 14.56 -4.61
N LYS A 334 -10.03 15.65 -5.34
CA LYS A 334 -11.07 15.95 -6.32
C LYS A 334 -10.59 15.59 -7.72
N PHE A 335 -11.39 14.84 -8.46
CA PHE A 335 -11.17 14.50 -9.87
C PHE A 335 -12.24 15.14 -10.77
N PHE A 336 -11.83 15.77 -11.86
CA PHE A 336 -12.69 16.51 -12.79
C PHE A 336 -12.07 16.56 -14.20
N MET A 337 -12.85 16.81 -15.25
CA MET A 337 -12.34 16.90 -16.64
C MET A 337 -11.72 18.26 -16.98
#